data_AF-A0A537TVR4-F1
#
_entry.id   AF-A0A537TVR4-F1
#
_cell.length_a   1.000
_cell.length_b   1.000
_cell.length_c   1.000
_cell.angle_alpha   90.00
_cell.angle_beta   90.00
_cell.angle_gamma   90.00
#
_symmetry.space_group_name_H-M   'P 1'
#
loop_
_entity.id
_entity.type
_entity.pdbx_description
1 polymer ?
#
loop_
_entity_poly.entity_id
_entity_poly.type
_entity_poly.pdbx_seq_one_letter_code
_entity_poly.pdbx_strand_id
1 'polypeptide(L)'
;MRISREMWRLLPVVLPVVLAGAAVAGFAGLTFARSDPSLSTVWSLVALAAATTIVEAFPVPIEGVPVGGTSLATVFVAGTAVIYGWAEATLVAALAQVFVEAARRRAPLRVGYNAGVYALGAAAAGAAASLASSELPAALAAATAFYLVDLPLVALVISRWAREPFGSLLRRAFASTLTAFAIMASLSLMLVVLWERSWLLSAALLGPLVAVALYQRSAYRELEAMRLALTDPLTGLGNHGHFHERLERGLEEAKSSGFPLSVCLLDVDGF
;
A
#
# COMPACT_ATOMS: atom_id res chain seq x y z
N MET A 1 10.68 -9.35 -27.36
CA MET A 1 9.42 -9.12 -26.62
C MET A 1 8.68 -7.98 -27.32
N ARG A 2 7.52 -8.20 -27.95
CA ARG A 2 6.76 -7.11 -28.63
C ARG A 2 6.09 -6.25 -27.56
N ILE A 3 6.42 -4.96 -27.50
CA ILE A 3 5.79 -4.01 -26.59
C ILE A 3 4.35 -3.78 -27.05
N SER A 4 3.35 -4.09 -26.21
CA SER A 4 1.93 -3.86 -26.51
C SER A 4 1.62 -2.35 -26.57
N ARG A 5 0.57 -1.94 -27.30
CA ARG A 5 0.12 -0.54 -27.35
C ARG A 5 -0.22 0.02 -25.97
N GLU A 6 -0.66 -0.83 -25.05
CA GLU A 6 -0.93 -0.45 -23.65
C GLU A 6 0.35 -0.11 -22.90
N MET A 7 1.42 -0.88 -23.12
CA MET A 7 2.71 -0.64 -22.48
C MET A 7 3.35 0.67 -22.95
N TRP A 8 3.21 1.03 -24.23
CA TRP A 8 3.64 2.34 -24.76
C TRP A 8 2.98 3.53 -24.06
N ARG A 9 1.74 3.38 -23.57
CA ARG A 9 1.02 4.46 -22.88
C ARG A 9 1.49 4.70 -21.46
N LEU A 10 2.06 3.68 -20.82
CA LEU A 10 2.58 3.74 -19.46
C LEU A 10 4.04 4.23 -19.41
N LEU A 11 4.81 4.02 -20.48
CA LEU A 11 6.23 4.41 -20.55
C LEU A 11 6.53 5.86 -20.12
N PRO A 12 5.75 6.89 -20.49
CA PRO A 12 6.01 8.26 -20.06
C PRO A 12 5.98 8.47 -18.54
N VAL A 13 5.28 7.61 -17.79
CA VAL A 13 5.24 7.62 -16.32
C VAL A 13 6.25 6.62 -15.75
N VAL A 14 6.29 5.42 -16.31
CA VAL A 14 7.08 4.33 -15.78
C VAL A 14 8.58 4.58 -15.95
N LEU A 15 9.00 4.99 -17.15
CA LEU A 15 10.42 5.13 -17.46
C LEU A 15 11.13 6.17 -16.58
N PRO A 16 10.60 7.40 -16.37
CA PRO A 16 11.23 8.36 -15.47
C PRO A 16 11.37 7.85 -14.04
N VAL A 17 10.34 7.19 -13.50
CA VAL A 17 10.36 6.66 -12.13
C VAL A 17 11.37 5.52 -11.98
N VAL A 18 11.43 4.61 -12.95
CA VAL A 18 12.41 3.52 -12.97
C VAL A 18 13.83 4.07 -13.03
N LEU A 19 14.09 5.03 -13.94
CA LEU A 19 15.42 5.61 -14.10
C LEU A 19 15.84 6.42 -12.87
N ALA A 20 14.96 7.27 -12.34
CA ALA A 20 15.24 8.05 -11.13
C ALA A 20 15.45 7.14 -9.91
N GLY A 21 14.58 6.16 -9.72
CA GLY A 21 14.70 5.20 -8.63
C GLY A 21 15.97 4.35 -8.72
N ALA A 22 16.35 3.89 -9.92
CA ALA A 22 17.59 3.16 -10.14
C ALA A 22 18.83 4.04 -9.88
N ALA A 23 18.80 5.31 -10.31
CA ALA A 23 19.88 6.26 -10.04
C ALA A 23 20.04 6.54 -8.54
N VAL A 24 18.93 6.76 -7.83
CA VAL A 24 18.91 6.98 -6.37
C VAL A 24 19.38 5.74 -5.61
N ALA A 25 18.91 4.55 -5.98
CA ALA A 25 19.37 3.29 -5.39
C ALA A 25 20.86 3.02 -5.66
N GLY A 26 21.34 3.31 -6.88
CA GLY A 26 22.76 3.21 -7.22
C GLY A 26 23.62 4.19 -6.42
N PHE A 27 23.17 5.43 -6.28
CA PHE A 27 23.87 6.44 -5.49
C PHE A 27 23.86 6.10 -3.99
N ALA A 28 22.75 5.58 -3.46
CA ALA A 28 22.66 5.04 -2.12
C ALA A 28 23.66 3.89 -1.90
N GLY A 29 23.74 2.93 -2.84
CA GLY A 29 24.69 1.83 -2.78
C GLY A 29 26.15 2.29 -2.77
N LEU A 30 26.50 3.29 -3.60
CA LEU A 30 27.84 3.88 -3.60
C LEU A 30 28.14 4.63 -2.30
N THR A 31 27.14 5.32 -1.73
CA THR A 31 27.29 6.06 -0.47
C THR A 31 27.52 5.10 0.69
N PHE A 32 26.69 4.05 0.78
CA PHE A 32 26.81 2.99 1.78
C PHE A 32 28.12 2.20 1.65
N ALA A 33 28.57 1.90 0.43
CA ALA A 33 29.85 1.21 0.24
C ALA A 33 31.05 2.06 0.67
N ARG A 34 30.97 3.39 0.51
CA ARG A 34 32.04 4.32 0.89
C ARG A 34 32.07 4.66 2.37
N SER A 35 31.01 4.38 3.11
CA SER A 35 30.97 4.62 4.55
C SER A 35 31.65 3.52 5.38
N ASP A 36 32.26 2.53 4.73
CA ASP A 36 32.90 1.35 5.35
C ASP A 36 32.03 0.73 6.46
N PRO A 37 30.83 0.23 6.10
CA PRO A 37 29.82 -0.15 7.07
C PRO A 37 30.30 -1.35 7.89
N SER A 38 30.08 -1.28 9.20
CA SER A 38 30.38 -2.38 10.11
C SER A 38 29.52 -3.61 9.79
N LEU A 39 30.01 -4.81 10.11
CA LEU A 39 29.25 -6.05 9.94
C LEU A 39 27.93 -6.05 10.71
N SER A 40 27.87 -5.41 11.89
CA SER A 40 26.62 -5.27 12.64
C SER A 40 25.62 -4.39 11.90
N THR A 41 26.05 -3.26 11.32
CA THR A 41 25.19 -2.43 10.47
C THR A 41 24.63 -3.23 9.30
N VAL A 42 25.47 -4.01 8.62
CA VAL A 42 25.01 -4.86 7.49
C VAL A 42 23.95 -5.85 7.94
N TRP A 43 24.16 -6.56 9.06
CA TRP A 43 23.18 -7.51 9.58
C TRP A 43 21.87 -6.83 10.05
N SER A 44 21.96 -5.63 10.63
CA SER A 44 20.80 -4.81 10.95
C SER A 44 19.98 -4.46 9.72
N LEU A 45 20.62 -4.06 8.62
CA LEU A 45 19.92 -3.76 7.36
C LEU A 45 19.33 -5.01 6.72
N VAL A 46 20.00 -6.16 6.82
CA VAL A 46 19.45 -7.45 6.37
C VAL A 46 18.19 -7.80 7.17
N ALA A 47 18.19 -7.62 8.49
CA ALA A 47 17.03 -7.87 9.34
C ALA A 47 15.86 -6.93 8.98
N LEU A 48 16.13 -5.63 8.79
CA LEU A 48 15.13 -4.64 8.37
C LEU A 48 14.59 -4.92 6.97
N ALA A 49 15.46 -5.29 6.02
CA ALA A 49 15.05 -5.69 4.67
C ALA A 49 14.19 -6.97 4.70
N ALA A 50 14.53 -7.95 5.53
CA ALA A 50 13.72 -9.16 5.69
C ALA A 50 12.34 -8.82 6.29
N ALA A 51 12.29 -8.02 7.35
CA ALA A 51 11.02 -7.58 7.95
C ALA A 51 10.16 -6.79 6.95
N THR A 52 10.77 -5.86 6.21
CA THR A 52 10.12 -5.10 5.13
C THR A 52 9.57 -6.02 4.04
N THR A 53 10.37 -7.00 3.61
CA THR A 53 9.98 -8.01 2.60
C THR A 53 8.78 -8.83 3.08
N ILE A 54 8.76 -9.25 4.36
CA ILE A 54 7.66 -10.03 4.93
C ILE A 54 6.37 -9.20 4.90
N VAL A 55 6.37 -7.98 5.42
CA VAL A 55 5.13 -7.18 5.45
C VAL A 55 4.66 -6.77 4.06
N GLU A 56 5.58 -6.55 3.12
CA GLU A 56 5.27 -6.30 1.72
C GLU A 56 4.68 -7.54 1.01
N ALA A 57 5.12 -8.74 1.40
CA ALA A 57 4.59 -9.98 0.89
C ALA A 57 3.12 -10.24 1.33
N PHE A 58 2.64 -9.56 2.38
CA PHE A 58 1.30 -9.70 2.92
C PHE A 58 0.62 -8.33 3.09
N PRO A 59 0.24 -7.65 1.99
CA PRO A 59 -0.42 -6.36 2.06
C PRO A 59 -1.77 -6.47 2.80
N VAL A 60 -2.09 -5.41 3.54
CA VAL A 60 -3.32 -5.30 4.32
C VAL A 60 -4.46 -4.84 3.41
N PRO A 61 -5.56 -5.59 3.29
CA PRO A 61 -6.68 -5.17 2.45
C PRO A 61 -7.33 -3.92 3.01
N ILE A 62 -7.57 -2.92 2.16
CA ILE A 62 -8.24 -1.66 2.51
C ILE A 62 -9.18 -1.29 1.37
N GLU A 63 -10.43 -0.99 1.70
CA GLU A 63 -11.41 -0.52 0.71
C GLU A 63 -11.06 0.86 0.15
N GLY A 64 -11.34 1.07 -1.13
CA GLY A 64 -11.12 2.37 -1.78
C GLY A 64 -9.68 2.63 -2.23
N VAL A 65 -8.76 1.67 -2.01
CA VAL A 65 -7.38 1.75 -2.50
C VAL A 65 -7.27 1.13 -3.90
N PRO A 66 -6.58 1.77 -4.85
CA PRO A 66 -6.56 1.33 -6.24
C PRO A 66 -5.92 -0.05 -6.52
N VAL A 67 -5.24 -0.68 -5.54
CA VAL A 67 -4.65 -2.04 -5.65
C VAL A 67 -5.29 -3.03 -4.66
N GLY A 68 -6.38 -2.65 -3.99
CA GLY A 68 -7.11 -3.52 -3.04
C GLY A 68 -6.43 -3.73 -1.68
N GLY A 69 -5.29 -3.06 -1.44
CA GLY A 69 -4.59 -3.10 -0.15
C GLY A 69 -3.44 -2.12 -0.07
N THR A 70 -2.94 -1.90 1.14
CA THR A 70 -1.74 -1.10 1.43
C THR A 70 -0.66 -1.96 2.08
N SER A 71 0.60 -1.59 1.90
CA SER A 71 1.71 -2.28 2.56
C SER A 71 2.04 -1.65 3.90
N LEU A 72 2.41 -2.48 4.88
CA LEU A 72 2.98 -2.00 6.16
C LEU A 72 4.49 -1.71 6.06
N ALA A 73 5.09 -1.84 4.87
CA ALA A 73 6.52 -1.60 4.63
C ALA A 73 6.98 -0.19 5.08
N THR A 74 6.10 0.81 5.02
CA THR A 74 6.36 2.16 5.53
C THR A 74 6.97 2.14 6.93
N VAL A 75 6.49 1.27 7.82
CA VAL A 75 6.98 1.19 9.21
C VAL A 75 8.49 0.98 9.26
N PHE A 76 8.97 0.01 8.48
CA PHE A 76 10.38 -0.36 8.47
C PHE A 76 11.20 0.59 7.61
N VAL A 77 10.66 1.09 6.50
CA VAL A 77 11.37 2.04 5.64
C VAL A 77 11.58 3.38 6.35
N ALA A 78 10.53 3.94 6.96
CA ALA A 78 10.63 5.18 7.72
C ALA A 78 11.51 4.99 8.98
N GLY A 79 11.39 3.87 9.69
CA GLY A 79 12.28 3.56 10.81
C GLY A 79 13.75 3.47 10.38
N THR A 80 14.04 2.77 9.29
CA THR A 80 15.42 2.68 8.74
C THR A 80 15.95 4.06 8.36
N ALA A 81 15.10 4.92 7.79
CA ALA A 81 15.46 6.27 7.41
C ALA A 81 15.87 7.14 8.61
N VAL A 82 15.23 6.96 9.76
CA VAL A 82 15.58 7.67 11.00
C VAL A 82 16.81 7.06 11.67
N ILE A 83 16.92 5.73 11.73
CA ILE A 83 17.98 5.04 12.47
C ILE A 83 19.33 5.10 11.73
N TYR A 84 19.30 4.88 10.41
CA TYR A 84 20.52 4.69 9.61
C TYR A 84 20.72 5.79 8.56
N GLY A 85 19.64 6.37 8.05
CA GLY A 85 19.70 7.44 7.06
C GLY A 85 19.11 7.06 5.71
N TRP A 86 19.21 8.00 4.78
CA TRP A 86 18.54 7.91 3.47
C TRP A 86 19.09 6.79 2.59
N ALA A 87 20.40 6.52 2.63
CA ALA A 87 21.04 5.54 1.75
C ALA A 87 20.59 4.13 2.12
N GLU A 88 20.65 3.80 3.41
CA GLU A 88 20.25 2.53 3.98
C GLU A 88 18.75 2.26 3.79
N ALA A 89 17.91 3.27 4.05
CA ALA A 89 16.48 3.15 3.82
C ALA A 89 16.15 2.89 2.35
N THR A 90 16.85 3.58 1.44
CA THR A 90 16.69 3.38 -0.01
C THR A 90 17.03 1.95 -0.42
N LEU A 91 18.15 1.42 0.08
CA LEU A 91 18.56 0.04 -0.20
C LEU A 91 17.58 -0.98 0.36
N VAL A 92 17.16 -0.83 1.62
CA VAL A 92 16.16 -1.68 2.27
C VAL A 92 14.85 -1.69 1.47
N ALA A 93 14.33 -0.52 1.10
CA ALA A 93 13.06 -0.39 0.39
C ALA A 93 13.13 -0.97 -1.04
N ALA A 94 14.19 -0.66 -1.79
CA ALA A 94 14.37 -1.14 -3.16
C ALA A 94 14.56 -2.67 -3.20
N LEU A 95 15.40 -3.22 -2.31
CA LEU A 95 15.64 -4.66 -2.24
C LEU A 95 14.37 -5.42 -1.86
N ALA A 96 13.64 -4.95 -0.84
CA ALA A 96 12.39 -5.60 -0.43
C ALA A 96 11.39 -5.68 -1.60
N GLN A 97 11.22 -4.61 -2.36
CA GLN A 97 10.35 -4.61 -3.54
C GLN A 97 10.82 -5.57 -4.63
N VAL A 98 12.12 -5.56 -4.95
CA VAL A 98 12.69 -6.49 -5.92
C VAL A 98 12.45 -7.93 -5.50
N PHE A 99 12.72 -8.28 -4.24
CA PHE A 99 12.51 -9.64 -3.72
C PHE A 99 11.05 -10.07 -3.79
N VAL A 100 10.11 -9.26 -3.29
CA VAL A 100 8.68 -9.62 -3.29
C VAL A 100 8.14 -9.76 -4.70
N GLU A 101 8.40 -8.80 -5.58
CA GLU A 101 7.85 -8.81 -6.93
C GLU A 101 8.51 -9.89 -7.80
N ALA A 102 9.80 -10.18 -7.60
CA ALA A 102 10.48 -11.31 -8.25
C ALA A 102 9.95 -12.67 -7.75
N ALA A 103 9.75 -12.84 -6.44
CA ALA A 103 9.16 -14.05 -5.87
C ALA A 103 7.74 -14.30 -6.40
N ARG A 104 6.98 -13.22 -6.63
CA ARG A 104 5.64 -13.26 -7.26
C ARG A 104 5.67 -13.38 -8.79
N ARG A 105 6.86 -13.52 -9.41
CA ARG A 105 7.07 -13.64 -10.87
C ARG A 105 6.38 -12.52 -11.66
N ARG A 106 6.41 -11.30 -11.13
CA ARG A 106 5.77 -10.13 -11.75
C ARG A 106 6.58 -9.66 -12.95
N ALA A 107 5.93 -8.97 -13.89
CA ALA A 107 6.59 -8.48 -15.10
C ALA A 107 7.76 -7.54 -14.74
N PRO A 108 8.92 -7.61 -15.43
CA PRO A 108 10.10 -6.81 -15.08
C PRO A 108 9.84 -5.31 -14.99
N LEU A 109 8.94 -4.80 -15.84
CA LEU A 109 8.55 -3.39 -15.84
C LEU A 109 7.87 -2.98 -14.53
N ARG A 110 7.03 -3.86 -13.97
CA ARG A 110 6.33 -3.64 -12.69
C ARG A 110 7.32 -3.74 -11.52
N VAL A 111 8.23 -4.71 -11.56
CA VAL A 111 9.31 -4.84 -10.57
C VAL A 111 10.13 -3.55 -10.52
N GLY A 112 10.59 -3.07 -11.68
CA GLY A 112 11.37 -1.84 -11.78
C GLY A 112 10.60 -0.62 -11.32
N TYR A 113 9.32 -0.50 -11.67
CA TYR A 113 8.51 0.65 -11.26
C TYR A 113 8.32 0.68 -9.74
N ASN A 114 7.87 -0.41 -9.13
CA ASN A 114 7.61 -0.47 -7.69
C ASN A 114 8.90 -0.29 -6.88
N ALA A 115 9.99 -0.94 -7.30
CA ALA A 115 11.30 -0.72 -6.68
C ALA A 115 11.75 0.74 -6.78
N GLY A 116 11.49 1.38 -7.92
CA GLY A 116 11.79 2.80 -8.12
C GLY A 116 10.96 3.72 -7.24
N VAL A 117 9.64 3.49 -7.13
CA VAL A 117 8.76 4.24 -6.23
C VAL A 117 9.26 4.14 -4.78
N TYR A 118 9.57 2.94 -4.32
CA TYR A 118 10.03 2.71 -2.95
C TYR A 118 11.41 3.32 -2.69
N ALA A 119 12.32 3.25 -3.65
CA ALA A 119 13.63 3.91 -3.55
C ALA A 119 13.48 5.43 -3.42
N LEU A 120 12.63 6.05 -4.25
CA LEU A 120 12.37 7.49 -4.19
C LEU A 120 11.68 7.89 -2.89
N GLY A 121 10.67 7.13 -2.45
CA GLY A 121 9.98 7.36 -1.18
C GLY A 121 10.92 7.25 0.02
N ALA A 122 11.78 6.24 0.05
CA ALA A 122 12.74 6.02 1.12
C ALA A 122 13.84 7.09 1.17
N ALA A 123 14.33 7.53 0.01
CA ALA A 123 15.27 8.64 -0.07
C ALA A 123 14.64 9.94 0.46
N ALA A 124 13.38 10.23 0.07
CA ALA A 124 12.64 11.37 0.59
C ALA A 124 12.40 11.26 2.11
N ALA A 125 12.11 10.06 2.61
CA ALA A 125 11.96 9.80 4.04
C ALA A 125 13.24 10.13 4.82
N GLY A 126 14.39 9.64 4.36
CA GLY A 126 15.67 9.93 5.01
C GLY A 126 16.08 11.40 4.91
N ALA A 127 15.84 12.04 3.76
CA ALA A 127 16.06 13.48 3.62
C ALA A 127 15.20 14.28 4.61
N ALA A 128 13.90 13.96 4.72
CA ALA A 128 13.00 14.63 5.65
C ALA A 128 13.38 14.37 7.13
N ALA A 129 13.74 13.13 7.47
CA ALA A 129 14.21 12.76 8.81
C ALA A 129 15.45 13.57 9.23
N SER A 130 16.39 13.78 8.30
CA SER A 130 17.65 14.49 8.57
C SER A 130 17.48 15.97 8.94
N LEU A 131 16.31 16.55 8.67
CA LEU A 131 15.99 17.94 9.02
C LEU A 131 15.42 18.08 10.44
N ALA A 132 15.07 16.97 11.09
CA ALA A 132 14.50 16.97 12.42
C ALA A 132 15.57 16.88 13.52
N SER A 133 15.30 17.50 14.66
CA SER A 133 16.23 17.56 15.80
C SER A 133 16.01 16.46 16.84
N SER A 134 14.94 15.67 16.73
CA SER A 134 14.61 14.58 17.65
C SER A 134 13.82 13.47 16.96
N GLU A 135 13.68 12.33 17.63
CA GLU A 135 13.20 11.07 17.06
C GLU A 135 11.72 11.15 16.64
N LEU A 136 10.88 11.81 17.44
CA LEU A 136 9.46 12.00 17.12
C LEU A 136 9.24 12.80 15.82
N PRO A 137 9.73 14.05 15.68
CA PRO A 137 9.59 14.79 14.44
C PRO A 137 10.33 14.11 13.27
N ALA A 138 11.44 13.41 13.51
CA ALA A 138 12.12 12.65 12.47
C ALA A 138 11.26 11.51 11.92
N ALA A 139 10.65 10.70 12.79
CA ALA A 139 9.78 9.60 12.39
C ALA A 139 8.51 10.08 11.68
N LEU A 140 7.90 11.17 12.15
CA LEU A 140 6.73 11.77 11.50
C LEU A 140 7.09 12.36 10.13
N ALA A 141 8.23 13.06 10.02
CA ALA A 141 8.72 13.60 8.75
C ALA A 141 9.07 12.50 7.75
N ALA A 142 9.76 11.45 8.20
CA ALA A 142 10.13 10.30 7.38
C ALA A 142 8.90 9.60 6.81
N ALA A 143 7.95 9.24 7.68
CA ALA A 143 6.70 8.59 7.27
C ALA A 143 5.94 9.51 6.29
N THR A 144 5.71 10.77 6.65
CA THR A 144 4.96 11.71 5.80
C THR A 144 5.61 11.88 4.42
N ALA A 145 6.93 12.03 4.35
CA ALA A 145 7.63 12.16 3.09
C ALA A 145 7.55 10.89 2.24
N PHE A 146 7.68 9.71 2.86
CA PHE A 146 7.46 8.43 2.16
C PHE A 146 6.06 8.39 1.52
N TYR A 147 5.02 8.69 2.29
CA TYR A 147 3.62 8.69 1.82
C TYR A 147 3.35 9.66 0.69
N LEU A 148 3.87 10.88 0.81
CA LEU A 148 3.67 11.94 -0.18
C LEU A 148 4.40 11.66 -1.50
N VAL A 149 5.38 10.76 -1.51
CA VAL A 149 6.04 10.29 -2.74
C VAL A 149 5.36 9.03 -3.26
N ASP A 150 5.13 8.03 -2.41
CA ASP A 150 4.58 6.74 -2.81
C ASP A 150 3.15 6.86 -3.38
N LEU A 151 2.25 7.48 -2.61
CA LEU A 151 0.83 7.52 -2.97
C LEU A 151 0.58 8.21 -4.33
N PRO A 152 1.15 9.40 -4.63
CA PRO A 152 0.95 10.02 -5.93
C PRO A 152 1.57 9.23 -7.08
N LEU A 153 2.73 8.60 -6.90
CA LEU A 153 3.36 7.80 -7.96
C LEU A 153 2.54 6.54 -8.26
N VAL A 154 2.04 5.85 -7.23
CA VAL A 154 1.15 4.70 -7.40
C VAL A 154 -0.17 5.15 -8.06
N ALA A 155 -0.77 6.24 -7.58
CA ALA A 155 -2.00 6.78 -8.16
C ALA A 155 -1.81 7.22 -9.63
N LEU A 156 -0.64 7.75 -10.00
CA LEU A 156 -0.36 8.21 -11.35
C LEU A 156 -0.32 7.06 -12.36
N VAL A 157 0.39 5.97 -12.05
CA VAL A 157 0.46 4.82 -12.96
C VAL A 157 -0.89 4.13 -13.08
N ILE A 158 -1.65 4.04 -11.99
CA ILE A 158 -2.98 3.41 -12.01
C ILE A 158 -3.99 4.29 -12.74
N SER A 159 -3.99 5.61 -12.51
CA SER A 159 -4.80 6.57 -13.26
C SER A 159 -4.57 6.42 -14.77
N ARG A 160 -3.30 6.26 -15.20
CA ARG A 160 -2.97 6.08 -16.61
C ARG A 160 -3.42 4.73 -17.16
N TRP A 161 -3.35 3.67 -16.36
CA TRP A 161 -3.77 2.32 -16.73
C TRP A 161 -5.29 2.17 -16.80
N ALA A 162 -6.01 2.55 -15.73
CA ALA A 162 -7.46 2.47 -15.61
C ALA A 162 -8.21 3.57 -16.39
N ARG A 163 -7.50 4.60 -16.87
CA ARG A 163 -8.06 5.81 -17.51
C ARG A 163 -9.01 6.58 -16.60
N GLU A 164 -8.76 6.54 -15.30
CA GLU A 164 -9.49 7.33 -14.32
C GLU A 164 -8.81 8.68 -14.08
N PRO A 165 -9.56 9.75 -13.76
CA PRO A 165 -8.98 11.04 -13.43
C PRO A 165 -8.08 10.98 -12.20
N PHE A 166 -6.80 11.35 -12.35
CA PHE A 166 -5.78 11.28 -11.29
C PHE A 166 -6.21 11.93 -9.97
N GLY A 167 -6.78 13.15 -10.01
CA GLY A 167 -7.19 13.85 -8.79
C GLY A 167 -8.33 13.15 -8.03
N SER A 168 -9.25 12.49 -8.74
CA SER A 168 -10.32 11.72 -8.10
C SER A 168 -9.76 10.48 -7.41
N LEU A 169 -8.87 9.75 -8.11
CA LEU A 169 -8.21 8.57 -7.59
C LEU A 169 -7.33 8.92 -6.37
N LEU A 170 -6.53 9.99 -6.47
CA LEU A 170 -5.63 10.43 -5.40
C LEU A 170 -6.41 10.84 -4.15
N ARG A 171 -7.49 11.62 -4.29
CA ARG A 171 -8.32 12.04 -3.15
C ARG A 171 -8.97 10.83 -2.47
N ARG A 172 -9.49 9.88 -3.26
CA ARG A 172 -10.09 8.65 -2.72
C ARG A 172 -9.05 7.83 -1.98
N ALA A 173 -7.90 7.58 -2.61
CA ALA A 173 -6.82 6.80 -2.03
C ALA A 173 -6.26 7.45 -0.76
N PHE A 174 -6.12 8.79 -0.75
CA PHE A 174 -5.72 9.54 0.43
C PHE A 174 -6.72 9.37 1.58
N ALA A 175 -8.01 9.59 1.32
CA ALA A 175 -9.06 9.44 2.33
C ALA A 175 -9.13 8.01 2.89
N SER A 176 -8.90 6.98 2.07
CA SER A 176 -8.92 5.59 2.50
C SER A 176 -7.66 5.15 3.26
N THR A 177 -6.51 5.77 3.02
CA THR A 177 -5.22 5.30 3.57
C THR A 177 -4.67 6.17 4.69
N LEU A 178 -5.19 7.39 4.91
CA LEU A 178 -4.69 8.33 5.91
C LEU A 178 -4.65 7.74 7.33
N THR A 179 -5.70 7.03 7.75
CA THR A 179 -5.76 6.42 9.09
C THR A 179 -4.73 5.31 9.25
N ALA A 180 -4.63 4.41 8.28
CA ALA A 180 -3.60 3.37 8.28
C ALA A 180 -2.20 3.98 8.30
N PHE A 181 -2.02 5.09 7.57
CA PHE A 181 -0.77 5.82 7.54
C PHE A 181 -0.39 6.43 8.89
N ALA A 182 -1.34 7.06 9.59
CA ALA A 182 -1.11 7.60 10.94
C ALA A 182 -0.68 6.51 11.94
N ILE A 183 -1.29 5.31 11.85
CA ILE A 183 -0.89 4.15 12.65
C ILE A 183 0.53 3.72 12.29
N MET A 184 0.86 3.61 10.99
CA MET A 184 2.21 3.25 10.56
C MET A 184 3.28 4.26 10.99
N ALA A 185 2.97 5.57 10.97
CA ALA A 185 3.88 6.60 11.46
C ALA A 185 4.17 6.43 12.97
N SER A 186 3.13 6.13 13.76
CA SER A 186 3.29 5.81 15.19
C SER A 186 4.12 4.54 15.42
N LEU A 187 3.87 3.48 14.63
CA LEU A 187 4.67 2.25 14.69
C LEU A 187 6.11 2.46 14.25
N SER A 188 6.36 3.38 13.30
CA SER A 188 7.72 3.77 12.87
C SER A 188 8.48 4.42 14.02
N LEU A 189 7.84 5.33 14.75
CA LEU A 189 8.43 5.91 15.97
C LEU A 189 8.72 4.83 17.01
N MET A 190 7.77 3.92 17.26
CA MET A 190 7.98 2.83 18.22
C MET A 190 9.14 1.94 17.78
N LEU A 191 9.30 1.67 16.47
CA LEU A 191 10.44 0.96 15.93
C LEU A 191 11.75 1.69 16.26
N VAL A 192 11.84 2.99 16.02
CA VAL A 192 13.03 3.80 16.35
C VAL A 192 13.38 3.68 17.84
N VAL A 193 12.40 3.92 18.72
CA VAL A 193 12.61 3.89 20.18
C VAL A 193 13.01 2.50 20.68
N LEU A 194 12.37 1.44 20.18
CA LEU A 194 12.70 0.06 20.58
C LEU A 194 14.07 -0.36 20.03
N TRP A 195 14.42 0.08 18.82
CA TRP A 195 15.68 -0.25 18.17
C TRP A 195 16.88 0.29 18.94
N GLU A 196 16.81 1.54 19.42
CA GLU A 196 17.85 2.14 20.25
C GLU A 196 18.05 1.41 21.58
N ARG A 197 16.97 0.88 22.16
CA ARG A 197 17.05 0.11 23.42
C ARG A 197 17.63 -1.27 23.20
N SER A 198 17.13 -1.98 22.20
CA SER A 198 17.62 -3.29 21.78
C SER A 198 16.90 -3.68 20.49
N TRP A 199 17.65 -4.00 19.45
CA TRP A 199 17.11 -4.48 18.18
C TRP A 199 16.16 -5.70 18.36
N LEU A 200 16.38 -6.55 19.38
CA LEU A 200 15.50 -7.67 19.70
C LEU A 200 14.11 -7.23 20.17
N LEU A 201 14.00 -6.10 20.89
CA LEU A 201 12.70 -5.58 21.33
C LEU A 201 11.85 -5.13 20.15
N SER A 202 12.46 -4.75 19.03
CA SER A 202 11.72 -4.40 17.81
C SER A 202 10.93 -5.57 17.24
N ALA A 203 11.31 -6.82 17.54
CA ALA A 203 10.52 -7.99 17.18
C ALA A 203 9.14 -8.00 17.85
N ALA A 204 8.95 -7.30 18.98
CA ALA A 204 7.65 -7.16 19.62
C ALA A 204 6.62 -6.44 18.73
N LEU A 205 7.06 -5.63 17.77
CA LEU A 205 6.19 -4.97 16.79
C LEU A 205 5.53 -5.96 15.82
N LEU A 206 6.08 -7.16 15.65
CA LEU A 206 5.46 -8.20 14.84
C LEU A 206 4.07 -8.55 15.36
N GLY A 207 3.86 -8.57 16.68
CA GLY A 207 2.56 -8.85 17.29
C GLY A 207 1.46 -7.88 16.83
N PRO A 208 1.60 -6.56 17.08
CA PRO A 208 0.67 -5.56 16.60
C PRO A 208 0.50 -5.53 15.07
N LEU A 209 1.59 -5.67 14.31
CA LEU A 209 1.53 -5.68 12.83
C LEU A 209 0.73 -6.88 12.31
N VAL A 210 0.98 -8.08 12.85
CA VAL A 210 0.22 -9.30 12.52
C VAL A 210 -1.23 -9.16 12.97
N ALA A 211 -1.48 -8.62 14.16
CA ALA A 211 -2.84 -8.41 14.66
C ALA A 211 -3.64 -7.47 13.75
N VAL A 212 -3.07 -6.34 13.33
CA VAL A 212 -3.71 -5.41 12.38
C VAL A 212 -3.93 -6.09 11.03
N ALA A 213 -2.95 -6.82 10.50
CA ALA A 213 -3.08 -7.51 9.23
C ALA A 213 -4.18 -8.59 9.25
N LEU A 214 -4.24 -9.38 10.33
CA LEU A 214 -5.26 -10.41 10.51
C LEU A 214 -6.65 -9.82 10.72
N TYR A 215 -6.75 -8.77 11.55
CA TYR A 215 -8.02 -8.08 11.81
C TYR A 215 -8.61 -7.49 10.53
N GLN A 216 -7.80 -6.74 9.77
CA GLN A 216 -8.22 -6.15 8.50
C GLN A 216 -8.61 -7.22 7.47
N ARG A 217 -7.87 -8.34 7.42
CA ARG A 217 -8.21 -9.46 6.55
C ARG A 217 -9.50 -10.17 6.95
N SER A 218 -9.78 -10.28 8.25
CA SER A 218 -11.04 -10.83 8.76
C SER A 218 -12.20 -9.91 8.39
N ALA A 219 -12.09 -8.63 8.73
CA ALA A 219 -13.11 -7.63 8.45
C ALA A 219 -13.44 -7.53 6.95
N TYR A 220 -12.41 -7.55 6.08
CA TYR A 220 -12.62 -7.53 4.64
C TYR A 220 -13.37 -8.78 4.15
N ARG A 221 -13.02 -9.97 4.66
CA ARG A 221 -13.72 -11.22 4.29
C ARG A 221 -15.17 -11.22 4.71
N GLU A 222 -15.49 -10.72 5.90
CA GLU A 222 -16.87 -10.61 6.38
C GLU A 222 -17.69 -9.69 5.47
N LEU A 223 -17.10 -8.56 5.06
CA LEU A 223 -17.75 -7.59 4.19
C LEU A 223 -17.96 -8.14 2.77
N GLU A 224 -16.99 -8.90 2.26
CA GLU A 224 -17.09 -9.63 0.99
C GLU A 224 -18.15 -10.74 1.06
N ALA A 225 -18.23 -11.49 2.16
CA ALA A 225 -19.28 -12.49 2.38
C ALA A 225 -20.67 -11.85 2.44
N MET A 226 -20.81 -10.72 3.13
CA MET A 226 -22.07 -9.95 3.15
C MET A 226 -22.46 -9.45 1.76
N ARG A 227 -21.50 -8.93 0.98
CA ARG A 227 -21.77 -8.52 -0.41
C ARG A 227 -22.25 -9.69 -1.25
N LEU A 228 -21.59 -10.84 -1.21
CA LEU A 228 -22.00 -12.04 -1.96
C LEU A 228 -23.35 -12.59 -1.48
N ALA A 229 -23.67 -12.46 -0.19
CA ALA A 229 -24.95 -12.88 0.37
C ALA A 229 -26.11 -11.98 -0.03
N LEU A 230 -25.85 -10.71 -0.38
CA LEU A 230 -26.89 -9.73 -0.72
C LEU A 230 -26.95 -9.39 -2.21
N THR A 231 -25.87 -9.60 -2.95
CA THR A 231 -25.75 -9.18 -4.35
C THR A 231 -25.40 -10.33 -5.27
N ASP A 232 -25.91 -10.25 -6.50
CA ASP A 232 -25.50 -11.13 -7.58
C ASP A 232 -24.10 -10.71 -8.06
N PRO A 233 -23.10 -11.62 -8.08
CA PRO A 233 -21.73 -11.27 -8.38
C PRO A 233 -21.49 -10.89 -9.85
N LEU A 234 -22.40 -11.24 -10.76
CA LEU A 234 -22.28 -10.91 -12.19
C LEU A 234 -22.73 -9.48 -12.47
N THR A 235 -23.77 -9.02 -11.79
CA THR A 235 -24.44 -7.72 -12.07
C THR A 235 -24.23 -6.67 -10.98
N GLY A 236 -23.84 -7.07 -9.76
CA GLY A 236 -23.76 -6.20 -8.58
C GLY A 236 -25.12 -5.74 -8.04
N LEU A 237 -26.23 -6.22 -8.64
CA LEU A 237 -27.59 -5.96 -8.18
C LEU A 237 -27.93 -6.85 -6.98
N GLY A 238 -29.01 -6.53 -6.26
CA GLY A 238 -29.52 -7.42 -5.21
C GLY A 238 -29.80 -8.82 -5.77
N ASN A 239 -29.34 -9.86 -5.07
CA ASN A 239 -29.62 -11.23 -5.49
C ASN A 239 -31.08 -11.60 -5.25
N HIS A 240 -31.48 -12.79 -5.70
CA HIS A 240 -32.85 -13.29 -5.55
C HIS A 240 -33.33 -13.26 -4.08
N GLY A 241 -32.47 -13.57 -3.11
CA GLY A 241 -32.81 -13.51 -1.68
C GLY A 241 -33.11 -12.08 -1.23
N HIS A 242 -32.23 -11.13 -1.57
CA HIS A 242 -32.41 -9.71 -1.25
C HIS A 242 -33.65 -9.10 -1.93
N PHE A 243 -33.99 -9.55 -3.14
CA PHE A 243 -35.24 -9.14 -3.81
C PHE A 243 -36.48 -9.51 -2.99
N HIS A 244 -36.58 -10.76 -2.53
CA HIS A 244 -37.74 -11.22 -1.73
C HIS A 244 -37.84 -10.48 -0.39
N GLU A 245 -36.72 -10.30 0.30
CA GLU A 245 -36.68 -9.56 1.57
C GLU A 245 -37.14 -8.09 1.39
N ARG A 246 -36.71 -7.44 0.30
CA ARG A 246 -37.13 -6.07 -0.04
C ARG A 246 -38.60 -6.01 -0.42
N LEU A 247 -39.10 -7.02 -1.13
CA LEU A 247 -40.49 -7.14 -1.56
C LEU A 247 -41.43 -7.31 -0.36
N GLU A 248 -41.11 -8.21 0.58
CA GLU A 248 -41.89 -8.41 1.81
C GLU A 248 -41.97 -7.12 2.63
N ARG A 249 -40.84 -6.45 2.85
CA ARG A 249 -40.79 -5.16 3.56
C ARG A 249 -41.63 -4.08 2.86
N GLY A 250 -41.54 -4.00 1.53
CA GLY A 250 -42.35 -3.07 0.74
C GLY A 250 -43.85 -3.35 0.81
N LEU A 251 -44.25 -4.62 0.90
CA LEU A 251 -45.65 -5.01 1.08
C LEU A 251 -46.19 -4.60 2.46
N GLU A 252 -45.39 -4.73 3.52
CA GLU A 252 -45.74 -4.27 4.87
C GLU A 252 -45.85 -2.74 4.96
N GLU A 253 -44.91 -2.02 4.34
CA GLU A 253 -44.94 -0.55 4.23
C GLU A 253 -46.17 -0.07 3.44
N ALA A 254 -46.51 -0.72 2.33
CA ALA A 254 -47.70 -0.41 1.55
C ALA A 254 -49.00 -0.62 2.35
N LYS A 255 -49.08 -1.72 3.12
CA LYS A 255 -50.23 -2.01 4.00
C LYS A 255 -50.40 -0.96 5.10
N SER A 256 -49.30 -0.51 5.70
CA SER A 256 -49.35 0.44 6.82
C SER A 256 -49.54 1.90 6.38
N SER A 257 -48.97 2.29 5.23
CA SER A 257 -49.04 3.66 4.72
C SER A 257 -50.20 3.92 3.75
N GLY A 258 -50.81 2.87 3.19
CA GLY A 258 -51.87 2.97 2.19
C GLY A 258 -51.38 3.37 0.79
N PHE A 259 -50.07 3.54 0.58
CA PHE A 259 -49.50 3.81 -0.72
C PHE A 259 -49.31 2.50 -1.54
N PRO A 260 -49.57 2.52 -2.86
CA PRO A 260 -49.43 1.33 -3.69
C PRO A 260 -47.95 0.98 -3.95
N LEU A 261 -47.59 -0.30 -3.81
CA LEU A 261 -46.30 -0.86 -4.22
C LEU A 261 -46.34 -1.28 -5.70
N SER A 262 -45.30 -0.97 -6.46
CA SER A 262 -45.14 -1.42 -7.85
C SER A 262 -43.88 -2.27 -8.00
N VAL A 263 -43.97 -3.37 -8.75
CA VAL A 263 -42.84 -4.25 -9.08
C VAL A 263 -42.68 -4.28 -10.60
N CYS A 264 -41.47 -4.03 -11.09
CA CYS A 264 -41.13 -4.10 -12.52
C CYS A 264 -40.13 -5.24 -12.72
N LEU A 265 -40.46 -6.17 -13.62
CA LEU A 265 -39.61 -7.28 -14.03
C LEU A 265 -39.15 -7.00 -15.46
N LEU A 266 -37.85 -7.10 -15.68
CA LEU A 266 -37.20 -6.85 -16.97
C LEU A 266 -36.53 -8.16 -17.40
N ASP A 267 -36.81 -8.60 -18.61
CA ASP A 267 -36.14 -9.75 -19.25
C ASP A 267 -35.38 -9.28 -20.49
N VAL A 268 -34.26 -9.92 -20.80
CA VAL A 268 -33.41 -9.56 -21.94
C VAL A 268 -33.63 -10.58 -23.06
N ASP A 269 -34.30 -10.16 -24.13
CA ASP A 269 -34.58 -11.04 -25.27
C ASP A 269 -33.31 -11.43 -26.04
N GLY A 270 -33.15 -12.72 -26.34
CA GLY A 270 -32.13 -13.24 -27.26
C GLY A 270 -30.74 -13.47 -26.65
N PHE A 271 -30.66 -13.68 -25.33
CA PHE A 271 -29.45 -14.05 -24.61
C PHE A 271 -29.30 -15.57 -24.43
#